data_AF-A0A1M5P7I3-F1
#
_entry.id   AF-A0A1M5P7I3-F1
#
_cell.length_a   1.000
_cell.length_b   1.000
_cell.length_c   1.000
_cell.angle_alpha   90.00
_cell.angle_beta   90.00
_cell.angle_gamma   90.00
#
_symmetry.space_group_name_H-M   'P 1'
#
loop_
_entity.id
_entity.type
_entity.pdbx_description
1 polymer ?
#
loop_
_entity_poly.entity_id
_entity_poly.type
_entity_poly.pdbx_seq_one_letter_code
_entity_poly.pdbx_strand_id
1 'polypeptide(L)'
;MNKLLTRLTFGAVITLLAGCSVSTKDSISIGQPQRSASSSVENNTGTSGDKREIPTSIAILPFSNNTEEQVAGPLLRQVINSQLAGRNFSLVHPAEVDKRLPSGPLDHSKMASYLGVEGVLVGEVVDFERFFAGIYSEIRLEVALSLYNTKGDVVWSGEHEVTQRAGGVSTTAWGLLLNAAIAAMNLDDENLLAAADELGRKVAFDFPQPAVYAGDGGPLIESVIHDKADQWLRYSDVLEVGVKGEPGVQAFAELGNLVRTQLNEVEPGVYIAKIPVQPDWDQVRVPVTGILQGKDGSTTTMLSITGLVNFDNKPPATVKNLVGSQTESTLKLSWQADDDASSFSVFRVVEGEKTLVYSGADSFANVAVATEAFSLNEYQVLAVDRAGNSSDTKSITLTTYVKEVGQQTYLSGPLQGDYSGVMALTKTFSPYQVKGQVVFNEDSEIYVEPGVELQFDPQATMVIRGEAYFWGLKQAIKIGPVADAERRAPYLILENNKATQISGVQMHSGGIGIAIKSGQPLLEAIEIIGSKFTAVMIEGEANVTLRHCLIDGSNTSGVVVSDFAKLKVNDCTIRNNFPFHIQNASSYEIDATGNTWDPAASATNLLGKIRTE
;
A
#
# COMPACT_ATOMS: atom_id res chain seq x y z
N MET A 1 -56.20 36.39 38.28
CA MET A 1 -56.09 37.43 37.23
C MET A 1 -56.09 36.73 35.87
N ASN A 2 -57.22 36.88 35.17
CA ASN A 2 -57.54 36.62 33.76
C ASN A 2 -56.86 35.48 32.99
N LYS A 3 -57.65 34.46 32.64
CA LYS A 3 -57.67 33.95 31.25
C LYS A 3 -59.11 33.75 30.77
N LEU A 4 -59.41 34.50 29.71
CA LEU A 4 -60.64 34.57 28.93
C LEU A 4 -60.76 33.31 28.04
N LEU A 5 -62.00 32.86 27.84
CA LEU A 5 -62.41 31.89 26.81
C LEU A 5 -61.97 32.33 25.40
N THR A 6 -61.65 31.40 24.50
CA THR A 6 -62.40 31.23 23.23
C THR A 6 -62.15 29.88 22.55
N ARG A 7 -63.20 29.40 21.88
CA ARG A 7 -63.42 28.09 21.22
C ARG A 7 -62.45 27.81 20.07
N LEU A 8 -62.04 26.55 19.90
CA LEU A 8 -61.42 26.06 18.66
C LEU A 8 -62.40 25.12 17.92
N THR A 9 -62.75 25.54 16.71
CA THR A 9 -63.54 24.83 15.71
C THR A 9 -62.68 23.84 14.91
N PHE A 10 -63.30 22.72 14.54
CA PHE A 10 -62.81 21.70 13.62
C PHE A 10 -62.36 22.29 12.28
N GLY A 11 -61.19 21.86 11.79
CA GLY A 11 -60.71 22.10 10.42
C GLY A 11 -59.76 20.97 10.03
N ALA A 12 -60.26 20.05 9.19
CA ALA A 12 -59.47 18.97 8.62
C ALA A 12 -58.49 19.54 7.59
N VAL A 13 -57.19 19.39 7.85
CA VAL A 13 -56.12 19.70 6.89
C VAL A 13 -55.67 18.39 6.25
N ILE A 14 -55.98 18.26 4.96
CA ILE A 14 -55.46 17.23 4.06
C ILE A 14 -53.99 17.56 3.82
N THR A 15 -53.08 16.77 4.40
CA THR A 15 -51.65 16.80 4.08
C THR A 15 -51.40 16.06 2.77
N LEU A 16 -51.25 16.82 1.68
CA LEU A 16 -50.61 16.36 0.45
C LEU A 16 -49.13 16.08 0.75
N LEU A 17 -48.77 14.79 0.83
CA LEU A 17 -47.38 14.35 0.83
C LEU A 17 -46.84 14.47 -0.60
N ALA A 18 -46.23 15.62 -0.91
CA ALA A 18 -45.27 15.72 -2.00
C ALA A 18 -44.00 14.98 -1.56
N GLY A 19 -43.68 13.86 -2.22
CA GLY A 19 -42.43 13.13 -2.01
C GLY A 19 -41.25 13.97 -2.47
N CYS A 20 -40.59 14.66 -1.54
CA CYS A 20 -39.28 15.23 -1.78
C CYS A 20 -38.27 14.09 -1.93
N SER A 21 -37.67 13.95 -3.11
CA SER A 21 -36.47 13.13 -3.30
C SER A 21 -35.32 13.76 -2.52
N VAL A 22 -34.74 13.02 -1.58
CA VAL A 22 -33.52 13.41 -0.89
C VAL A 22 -32.36 13.08 -1.83
N SER A 23 -31.88 14.08 -2.57
CA SER A 23 -30.62 13.99 -3.33
C SER A 23 -29.45 14.10 -2.35
N THR A 24 -28.68 13.03 -2.20
CA THR A 24 -27.36 13.04 -1.56
C THR A 24 -26.28 13.17 -2.62
N LYS A 25 -25.06 13.60 -2.24
CA LYS A 25 -23.91 13.73 -3.17
C LYS A 25 -23.56 12.43 -3.92
N ASP A 26 -24.05 11.28 -3.45
CA ASP A 26 -23.82 9.97 -4.04
C ASP A 26 -24.99 9.45 -4.90
N SER A 27 -26.07 10.22 -5.08
CA SER A 27 -27.18 9.76 -5.91
C SER A 27 -26.74 9.77 -7.37
N ILE A 28 -26.75 8.60 -8.02
CA ILE A 28 -26.62 8.50 -9.48
C ILE A 28 -27.86 9.18 -10.06
N SER A 29 -27.74 10.47 -10.38
CA SER A 29 -28.81 11.19 -11.07
C SER A 29 -28.77 10.75 -12.51
N ILE A 30 -29.57 9.73 -12.81
CA ILE A 30 -30.05 9.53 -14.17
C ILE A 30 -30.98 10.71 -14.40
N GLY A 31 -30.50 11.76 -15.07
CA GLY A 31 -31.39 12.79 -15.57
C GLY A 31 -32.51 12.09 -16.33
N GLN A 32 -33.77 12.48 -16.08
CA GLN A 32 -34.87 11.95 -16.88
C GLN A 32 -34.48 12.13 -18.36
N PRO A 33 -34.41 11.06 -19.17
CA PRO A 33 -33.99 11.19 -20.54
C PRO A 33 -34.92 12.22 -21.19
N GLN A 34 -34.34 13.33 -21.66
CA GLN A 34 -35.05 14.30 -22.47
C GLN A 34 -35.35 13.59 -23.80
N ARG A 35 -36.52 12.95 -23.91
CA ARG A 35 -36.97 12.28 -25.13
C ARG A 35 -38.21 12.96 -25.69
N SER A 36 -38.15 13.24 -26.98
CA SER A 36 -39.30 13.38 -27.87
C SER A 36 -40.03 12.03 -27.96
N ALA A 37 -41.35 12.06 -28.05
CA ALA A 37 -42.23 10.92 -27.76
C ALA A 37 -42.10 9.69 -28.69
N SER A 38 -41.91 8.51 -28.05
CA SER A 38 -42.39 7.15 -28.39
C SER A 38 -41.97 6.44 -29.70
N SER A 39 -41.81 5.11 -29.64
CA SER A 39 -41.82 4.17 -30.78
C SER A 39 -42.93 3.13 -30.62
N SER A 40 -43.73 2.87 -31.66
CA SER A 40 -44.75 1.81 -31.68
C SER A 40 -44.19 0.49 -32.20
N VAL A 41 -43.96 -0.46 -31.31
CA VAL A 41 -43.92 -1.89 -31.66
C VAL A 41 -44.87 -2.59 -30.69
N GLU A 42 -46.12 -2.82 -31.11
CA GLU A 42 -46.99 -3.78 -30.42
C GLU A 42 -46.53 -5.17 -30.80
N ASN A 43 -45.74 -5.83 -29.94
CA ASN A 43 -45.52 -7.27 -30.00
C ASN A 43 -45.53 -7.83 -28.56
N ASN A 44 -46.73 -7.94 -27.97
CA ASN A 44 -46.94 -8.71 -26.75
C ASN A 44 -47.14 -10.18 -27.12
N THR A 45 -46.08 -10.99 -27.06
CA THR A 45 -46.14 -12.46 -27.23
C THR A 45 -46.17 -13.22 -25.89
N GLY A 46 -45.86 -12.55 -24.77
CA GLY A 46 -45.98 -13.11 -23.42
C GLY A 46 -47.42 -13.11 -22.86
N THR A 47 -47.68 -13.94 -21.86
CA THR A 47 -48.92 -13.91 -21.05
C THR A 47 -48.99 -12.59 -20.25
N SER A 48 -49.44 -11.53 -20.90
CA SER A 48 -49.70 -10.22 -20.28
C SER A 48 -51.03 -10.27 -19.52
N GLY A 49 -51.02 -9.82 -18.25
CA GLY A 49 -52.24 -9.36 -17.58
C GLY A 49 -52.82 -8.09 -18.22
N ASP A 50 -53.93 -7.58 -17.69
CA ASP A 50 -54.60 -6.37 -18.17
C ASP A 50 -53.60 -5.19 -18.31
N LYS A 51 -53.60 -4.50 -19.47
CA LYS A 51 -52.68 -3.38 -19.84
C LYS A 51 -52.58 -2.23 -18.82
N ARG A 52 -53.42 -2.19 -17.77
CA ARG A 52 -53.42 -1.19 -16.69
C ARG A 52 -52.49 -1.51 -15.51
N GLU A 53 -51.80 -2.65 -15.52
CA GLU A 53 -50.96 -3.10 -14.40
C GLU A 53 -49.45 -3.06 -14.68
N ILE A 54 -49.01 -2.61 -15.86
CA ILE A 54 -47.58 -2.51 -16.21
C ILE A 54 -46.93 -1.31 -15.47
N PRO A 55 -45.91 -1.52 -14.63
CA PRO A 55 -45.20 -0.45 -13.93
C PRO A 55 -44.52 0.52 -14.88
N THR A 56 -44.48 1.82 -14.55
CA THR A 56 -43.74 2.81 -15.34
C THR A 56 -42.30 3.00 -14.85
N SER A 57 -42.03 2.62 -13.60
CA SER A 57 -40.70 2.59 -13.01
C SER A 57 -40.37 1.19 -12.49
N ILE A 58 -39.18 0.68 -12.83
CA ILE A 58 -38.76 -0.68 -12.49
C ILE A 58 -37.32 -0.71 -11.96
N ALA A 59 -37.06 -1.60 -11.00
CA ALA A 59 -35.72 -1.94 -10.56
C ALA A 59 -35.42 -3.41 -10.88
N ILE A 60 -34.22 -3.69 -11.38
CA ILE A 60 -33.79 -5.05 -11.71
C ILE A 60 -32.93 -5.59 -10.57
N LEU A 61 -33.36 -6.67 -9.92
CA LEU A 61 -32.63 -7.31 -8.82
C LEU A 61 -31.44 -8.13 -9.33
N PRO A 62 -30.46 -8.44 -8.46
CA PRO A 62 -29.43 -9.44 -8.77
C PRO A 62 -30.06 -10.74 -9.25
N PHE A 63 -29.57 -11.26 -10.37
CA PHE A 63 -30.09 -12.53 -10.88
C PHE A 63 -29.56 -13.68 -10.05
N SER A 64 -30.42 -14.66 -9.74
CA SER A 64 -29.94 -15.94 -9.22
C SER A 64 -29.20 -16.67 -10.33
N ASN A 65 -28.07 -17.28 -9.98
CA ASN A 65 -27.24 -18.00 -10.93
C ASN A 65 -26.67 -19.26 -10.27
N ASN A 66 -27.25 -20.40 -10.64
CA ASN A 66 -26.83 -21.72 -10.14
C ASN A 66 -25.88 -22.44 -11.12
N THR A 67 -25.49 -21.79 -12.22
CA THR A 67 -24.57 -22.33 -13.22
C THR A 67 -23.11 -22.19 -12.78
N GLU A 68 -22.19 -22.86 -13.47
CA GLU A 68 -20.74 -22.73 -13.18
C GLU A 68 -20.20 -21.33 -13.56
N GLU A 69 -20.83 -20.65 -14.51
CA GLU A 69 -20.40 -19.34 -15.00
C GLU A 69 -21.01 -18.20 -14.18
N GLN A 70 -20.34 -17.85 -13.08
CA GLN A 70 -20.85 -16.85 -12.11
C GLN A 70 -21.00 -15.45 -12.72
N VAL A 71 -20.22 -15.12 -13.75
CA VAL A 71 -20.24 -13.79 -14.38
C VAL A 71 -21.49 -13.53 -15.23
N ALA A 72 -22.20 -14.59 -15.66
CA ALA A 72 -23.39 -14.48 -16.51
C ALA A 72 -24.53 -13.67 -15.85
N GLY A 73 -24.78 -13.88 -14.56
CA GLY A 73 -25.85 -13.18 -13.82
C GLY A 73 -25.70 -11.66 -13.81
N PRO A 74 -24.57 -11.12 -13.28
CA PRO A 74 -24.29 -9.68 -13.31
C PRO A 74 -24.30 -9.08 -14.72
N LEU A 75 -23.70 -9.77 -15.69
CA LEU A 75 -23.65 -9.31 -17.08
C LEU A 75 -25.05 -9.21 -17.71
N LEU A 76 -25.86 -10.27 -17.61
CA LEU A 76 -27.22 -10.29 -18.15
C LEU A 76 -28.10 -9.22 -17.52
N ARG A 77 -28.00 -9.03 -16.20
CA ARG A 77 -28.70 -7.95 -15.51
C ARG A 77 -28.33 -6.58 -16.07
N GLN A 78 -27.05 -6.33 -16.30
CA GLN A 78 -26.55 -5.06 -16.83
C GLN A 78 -27.02 -4.82 -18.27
N VAL A 79 -26.91 -5.84 -19.12
CA VAL A 79 -27.37 -5.78 -20.51
C VAL A 79 -28.88 -5.56 -20.58
N ILE A 80 -29.68 -6.33 -19.84
CA ILE A 80 -31.14 -6.17 -19.82
C ILE A 80 -31.52 -4.78 -19.29
N ASN A 81 -30.84 -4.28 -18.26
CA ASN A 81 -31.06 -2.92 -17.77
C ASN A 81 -30.82 -1.88 -18.87
N SER A 82 -29.72 -1.99 -19.62
CA SER A 82 -29.42 -1.09 -20.73
C SER A 82 -30.44 -1.18 -21.87
N GLN A 83 -30.80 -2.39 -22.29
CA GLN A 83 -31.76 -2.63 -23.37
C GLN A 83 -33.17 -2.13 -22.99
N LEU A 84 -33.60 -2.34 -21.74
CA LEU A 84 -34.88 -1.81 -21.24
C LEU A 84 -34.84 -0.29 -21.00
N ALA A 85 -33.68 0.31 -20.71
CA ALA A 85 -33.52 1.76 -20.62
C ALA A 85 -33.76 2.45 -21.98
N GLY A 86 -33.63 1.70 -23.08
CA GLY A 86 -34.07 2.10 -24.40
C GLY A 86 -35.60 2.22 -24.56
N ARG A 87 -36.41 1.63 -23.67
CA ARG A 87 -37.89 1.55 -23.78
C ARG A 87 -38.61 2.59 -22.91
N ASN A 88 -39.94 2.55 -22.87
CA ASN A 88 -40.81 3.47 -22.12
C ASN A 88 -40.82 3.22 -20.59
N PHE A 89 -39.67 2.95 -19.98
CA PHE A 89 -39.51 2.68 -18.55
C PHE A 89 -38.55 3.65 -17.87
N SER A 90 -38.80 3.96 -16.61
CA SER A 90 -37.83 4.57 -15.70
C SER A 90 -37.09 3.48 -14.92
N LEU A 91 -35.83 3.23 -15.27
CA LEU A 91 -35.00 2.21 -14.62
C LEU A 91 -34.05 2.78 -13.58
N VAL A 92 -33.85 2.02 -12.49
CA VAL A 92 -32.79 2.29 -11.51
C VAL A 92 -31.54 1.50 -11.91
N HIS A 93 -30.38 2.17 -11.98
CA HIS A 93 -29.11 1.52 -12.32
C HIS A 93 -28.80 0.35 -11.35
N PRO A 94 -28.32 -0.82 -11.84
CA PRO A 94 -28.02 -1.99 -11.00
C PRO A 94 -27.15 -1.68 -9.78
N ALA A 95 -26.07 -0.89 -9.97
CA ALA A 95 -25.18 -0.48 -8.88
C ALA A 95 -25.86 0.35 -7.77
N GLU A 96 -26.93 1.09 -8.09
CA GLU A 96 -27.72 1.84 -7.10
C GLU A 96 -28.74 0.94 -6.41
N VAL A 97 -29.32 -0.02 -7.14
CA VAL A 97 -30.14 -1.08 -6.55
C VAL A 97 -29.32 -1.79 -5.48
N ASP A 98 -28.10 -2.24 -5.81
CA ASP A 98 -27.26 -3.01 -4.89
C ASP A 98 -26.88 -2.24 -3.62
N LYS A 99 -26.62 -0.93 -3.74
CA LYS A 99 -26.36 -0.05 -2.58
C LYS A 99 -27.60 0.07 -1.66
N ARG A 100 -28.79 0.00 -2.25
CA ARG A 100 -30.07 0.09 -1.55
C ARG A 100 -30.64 -1.29 -1.22
N LEU A 101 -29.96 -2.40 -1.49
CA LEU A 101 -30.50 -3.70 -1.15
C LEU A 101 -30.43 -3.93 0.37
N PRO A 102 -31.52 -4.38 0.99
CA PRO A 102 -31.57 -4.69 2.41
C PRO A 102 -30.82 -5.99 2.71
N SER A 103 -30.19 -6.09 3.89
CA SER A 103 -29.37 -7.26 4.28
C SER A 103 -30.17 -8.54 4.60
N GLY A 104 -31.49 -8.55 4.41
CA GLY A 104 -32.36 -9.67 4.78
C GLY A 104 -33.49 -9.88 3.76
N PRO A 105 -34.15 -11.05 3.77
CA PRO A 105 -35.15 -11.40 2.78
C PRO A 105 -36.35 -10.46 2.89
N LEU A 106 -36.63 -9.76 1.82
CA LEU A 106 -37.80 -8.92 1.66
C LEU A 106 -38.62 -9.44 0.49
N ASP A 107 -39.93 -9.56 0.73
CA ASP A 107 -40.90 -9.86 -0.31
C ASP A 107 -40.85 -8.81 -1.43
N HIS A 108 -41.10 -9.21 -2.68
CA HIS A 108 -40.95 -8.39 -3.88
C HIS A 108 -41.81 -7.11 -3.80
N SER A 109 -42.99 -7.19 -3.19
CA SER A 109 -43.89 -6.04 -2.96
C SER A 109 -43.25 -4.95 -2.10
N LYS A 110 -42.59 -5.36 -1.00
CA LYS A 110 -41.87 -4.47 -0.09
C LYS A 110 -40.56 -3.98 -0.70
N MET A 111 -39.93 -4.78 -1.55
CA MET A 111 -38.73 -4.42 -2.28
C MET A 111 -38.99 -3.26 -3.26
N ALA A 112 -40.10 -3.29 -4.00
CA ALA A 112 -40.49 -2.20 -4.91
C ALA A 112 -40.62 -0.87 -4.17
N SER A 113 -41.35 -0.89 -3.05
CA SER A 113 -41.56 0.26 -2.18
C SER A 113 -40.26 0.78 -1.56
N TYR A 114 -39.35 -0.12 -1.19
CA TYR A 114 -38.06 0.23 -0.59
C TYR A 114 -37.09 0.87 -1.60
N LEU A 115 -37.08 0.36 -2.83
CA LEU A 115 -36.28 0.92 -3.92
C LEU A 115 -36.90 2.19 -4.53
N GLY A 116 -38.15 2.49 -4.19
CA GLY A 116 -38.88 3.67 -4.68
C GLY A 116 -39.39 3.52 -6.12
N VAL A 117 -39.72 2.30 -6.53
CA VAL A 117 -40.19 1.95 -7.88
C VAL A 117 -41.56 1.27 -7.85
N GLU A 118 -42.25 1.28 -8.99
CA GLU A 118 -43.58 0.69 -9.15
C GLU A 118 -43.55 -0.83 -9.45
N GLY A 119 -42.38 -1.38 -9.78
CA GLY A 119 -42.20 -2.80 -10.00
C GLY A 119 -40.75 -3.27 -9.90
N VAL A 120 -40.60 -4.59 -9.78
CA VAL A 120 -39.30 -5.23 -9.58
C VAL A 120 -39.16 -6.38 -10.55
N LEU A 121 -38.10 -6.37 -11.34
CA LEU A 121 -37.75 -7.46 -12.25
C LEU A 121 -36.78 -8.41 -11.55
N VAL A 122 -37.20 -9.67 -11.44
CA VAL A 122 -36.39 -10.77 -10.91
C VAL A 122 -35.97 -11.65 -12.07
N GLY A 123 -34.72 -12.12 -12.05
CA GLY A 123 -34.18 -13.00 -13.08
C GLY A 123 -33.42 -14.17 -12.50
N GLU A 124 -33.45 -15.29 -13.21
CA GLU A 124 -32.67 -16.49 -12.95
C GLU A 124 -31.93 -16.88 -14.23
N VAL A 125 -30.62 -17.10 -14.11
CA VAL A 125 -29.83 -17.76 -15.16
C VAL A 125 -30.12 -19.26 -15.07
N VAL A 126 -30.89 -19.76 -16.02
CA VAL A 126 -31.43 -21.13 -16.02
C VAL A 126 -30.39 -22.10 -16.55
N ASP A 127 -29.74 -21.73 -17.66
CA ASP A 127 -28.74 -22.56 -18.32
C ASP A 127 -27.59 -21.72 -18.89
N PHE A 128 -26.39 -22.30 -18.83
CA PHE A 128 -25.17 -21.77 -19.42
C PHE A 128 -24.34 -22.93 -19.95
N GLU A 129 -24.17 -23.00 -21.27
CA GLU A 129 -23.29 -23.98 -21.90
C GLU A 129 -22.23 -23.27 -22.76
N ARG A 130 -20.97 -23.70 -22.61
CA ARG A 130 -19.83 -23.22 -23.38
C ARG A 130 -19.14 -24.39 -24.06
N PHE A 131 -19.00 -24.33 -25.38
CA PHE A 131 -18.37 -25.39 -26.18
C PHE A 131 -17.21 -24.84 -27.02
N PHE A 132 -16.05 -25.49 -26.94
CA PHE A 132 -14.85 -25.16 -27.70
C PHE A 132 -14.37 -26.31 -28.57
N ALA A 133 -14.12 -26.04 -29.85
CA ALA A 133 -13.51 -26.98 -30.78
C ALA A 133 -12.57 -26.26 -31.78
N GLY A 134 -11.28 -26.10 -31.42
CA GLY A 134 -10.31 -25.40 -32.26
C GLY A 134 -10.59 -23.90 -32.33
N ILE A 135 -10.89 -23.37 -33.53
CA ILE A 135 -11.33 -21.97 -33.73
C ILE A 135 -12.84 -21.77 -33.56
N TYR A 136 -13.57 -22.86 -33.28
CA TYR A 136 -15.01 -22.84 -33.07
C TYR A 136 -15.32 -22.63 -31.58
N SER A 137 -16.17 -21.63 -31.29
CA SER A 137 -16.73 -21.37 -29.97
C SER A 137 -18.24 -21.21 -30.08
N GLU A 138 -18.97 -21.82 -29.15
CA GLU A 138 -20.42 -21.73 -29.04
C GLU A 138 -20.81 -21.46 -27.59
N ILE A 139 -21.70 -20.48 -27.39
CA ILE A 139 -22.26 -20.11 -26.08
C ILE A 139 -23.77 -20.19 -26.17
N ARG A 140 -24.36 -20.89 -25.20
CA ARG A 140 -25.80 -20.98 -25.00
C ARG A 140 -26.14 -20.31 -23.67
N LEU A 141 -27.10 -19.39 -23.70
CA LEU A 141 -27.58 -18.67 -22.53
C LEU A 141 -29.09 -18.77 -22.44
N GLU A 142 -29.59 -19.12 -21.27
CA GLU A 142 -31.02 -19.14 -20.96
C GLU A 142 -31.32 -18.33 -19.69
N VAL A 143 -32.30 -17.43 -19.78
CA VAL A 143 -32.78 -16.64 -18.64
C VAL A 143 -34.28 -16.82 -18.46
N ALA A 144 -34.71 -16.95 -17.21
CA ALA A 144 -36.11 -16.81 -16.80
C ALA A 144 -36.28 -15.48 -16.08
N LEU A 145 -37.27 -14.69 -16.49
CA LEU A 145 -37.54 -13.36 -15.94
C LEU A 145 -38.98 -13.28 -15.44
N SER A 146 -39.19 -12.56 -14.35
CA SER A 146 -40.53 -12.26 -13.81
C SER A 146 -40.61 -10.84 -13.26
N LEU A 147 -41.58 -10.08 -13.76
CA LEU A 147 -41.87 -8.70 -13.34
C LEU A 147 -43.00 -8.71 -12.32
N TYR A 148 -42.72 -8.16 -11.14
CA TYR A 148 -43.69 -8.02 -10.05
C TYR A 148 -44.11 -6.56 -9.89
N ASN A 149 -45.39 -6.32 -9.62
CA ASN A 149 -45.91 -4.99 -9.26
C ASN A 149 -45.79 -4.74 -7.73
N THR A 150 -46.15 -3.53 -7.27
CA THR A 150 -46.16 -3.17 -5.84
C THR A 150 -47.12 -3.98 -4.97
N LYS A 151 -48.09 -4.70 -5.56
CA LYS A 151 -49.00 -5.60 -4.85
C LYS A 151 -48.43 -7.01 -4.68
N GLY A 152 -47.33 -7.33 -5.36
CA GLY A 152 -46.72 -8.66 -5.39
C GLY A 152 -47.26 -9.57 -6.50
N ASP A 153 -48.11 -9.06 -7.39
CA ASP A 153 -48.63 -9.83 -8.52
C ASP A 153 -47.59 -9.88 -9.65
N VAL A 154 -47.50 -11.04 -10.31
CA VAL A 154 -46.69 -11.21 -11.52
C VAL A 154 -47.45 -10.60 -12.69
N VAL A 155 -46.89 -9.53 -13.25
CA VAL A 155 -47.50 -8.81 -14.39
C VAL A 155 -46.93 -9.28 -15.74
N TRP A 156 -45.75 -9.91 -15.74
CA TRP A 156 -45.14 -10.53 -16.91
C TRP A 156 -44.11 -11.57 -16.46
N SER A 157 -44.03 -12.67 -17.21
CA SER A 157 -42.94 -13.66 -17.12
C SER A 157 -42.53 -14.08 -18.52
N GLY A 158 -41.25 -14.38 -18.69
CA GLY A 158 -40.70 -14.85 -19.97
C GLY A 158 -39.44 -15.68 -19.76
N GLU A 159 -39.31 -16.74 -20.55
CA GLU A 159 -38.09 -17.53 -20.68
C GLU A 159 -37.49 -17.26 -22.06
N HIS A 160 -36.21 -16.92 -22.09
CA HIS A 160 -35.52 -16.58 -23.32
C HIS A 160 -34.19 -17.32 -23.40
N GLU A 161 -33.97 -17.93 -24.55
CA GLU A 161 -32.74 -18.62 -24.90
C GLU A 161 -32.09 -17.97 -26.13
N VAL A 162 -30.76 -17.93 -26.14
CA VAL A 162 -29.95 -17.63 -27.32
C VAL A 162 -28.81 -18.64 -27.46
N THR A 163 -28.41 -18.89 -28.70
CA THR A 163 -27.19 -19.64 -29.03
C THR A 163 -26.35 -18.78 -29.96
N GLN A 164 -25.18 -18.36 -29.48
CA GLN A 164 -24.21 -17.59 -30.25
C GLN A 164 -23.06 -18.47 -30.72
N ARG A 165 -22.66 -18.26 -31.96
CA ARG A 165 -21.61 -19.03 -32.64
C ARG A 165 -20.67 -18.05 -33.31
N ALA A 166 -19.42 -18.02 -32.86
CA ALA A 166 -18.41 -17.18 -33.46
C ALA A 166 -17.01 -17.77 -33.28
N GLY A 167 -16.12 -17.38 -34.19
CA GLY A 167 -14.74 -17.83 -34.24
C GLY A 167 -13.85 -16.78 -34.88
N GLY A 168 -12.87 -16.29 -34.11
CA GLY A 168 -11.82 -15.38 -34.58
C GLY A 168 -11.90 -13.96 -34.03
N VAL A 169 -10.75 -13.30 -33.98
CA VAL A 169 -10.62 -11.90 -33.55
C VAL A 169 -11.17 -10.98 -34.64
N SER A 170 -12.20 -10.20 -34.35
CA SER A 170 -12.71 -9.20 -35.28
C SER A 170 -11.69 -8.07 -35.47
N THR A 171 -11.42 -7.69 -36.71
CA THR A 171 -10.50 -6.59 -37.08
C THR A 171 -11.22 -5.28 -37.39
N THR A 172 -12.56 -5.26 -37.26
CA THR A 172 -13.35 -4.04 -37.45
C THR A 172 -13.18 -3.08 -36.30
N ALA A 173 -13.47 -1.79 -36.51
CA ALA A 173 -13.35 -0.79 -35.46
C ALA A 173 -14.24 -1.12 -34.25
N TRP A 174 -15.45 -1.62 -34.49
CA TRP A 174 -16.34 -2.10 -33.43
C TRP A 174 -15.78 -3.31 -32.69
N GLY A 175 -15.22 -4.29 -33.41
CA GLY A 175 -14.65 -5.50 -32.81
C GLY A 175 -13.45 -5.22 -31.91
N LEU A 176 -12.60 -4.26 -32.29
CA LEU A 176 -11.46 -3.84 -31.46
C LEU A 176 -11.93 -3.17 -30.16
N LEU A 177 -12.93 -2.29 -30.23
CA LEU A 177 -13.50 -1.64 -29.05
C LEU A 177 -14.24 -2.64 -28.16
N LEU A 178 -14.98 -3.59 -28.74
CA LEU A 178 -15.65 -4.66 -28.02
C LEU A 178 -14.64 -5.49 -27.22
N ASN A 179 -13.54 -5.89 -27.84
CA ASN A 179 -12.46 -6.62 -27.17
C ASN A 179 -11.84 -5.83 -26.00
N ALA A 180 -11.64 -4.52 -26.17
CA ALA A 180 -11.15 -3.67 -25.09
C ALA A 180 -12.16 -3.56 -23.94
N ALA A 181 -13.46 -3.47 -24.24
CA ALA A 181 -14.53 -3.48 -23.25
C ALA A 181 -14.60 -4.80 -22.46
N ILE A 182 -14.51 -5.95 -23.14
CA ILE A 182 -14.50 -7.29 -22.54
C ILE A 182 -13.32 -7.43 -21.57
N ALA A 183 -12.13 -7.00 -21.99
CA ALA A 183 -10.95 -7.00 -21.13
C ALA A 183 -11.14 -6.11 -19.90
N ALA A 184 -11.76 -4.94 -20.05
CA ALA A 184 -12.04 -4.05 -18.92
C ALA A 184 -13.06 -4.64 -17.94
N MET A 185 -14.04 -5.40 -18.44
CA MET A 185 -15.05 -6.08 -17.62
C MET A 185 -14.54 -7.38 -16.98
N ASN A 186 -13.26 -7.74 -17.16
CA ASN A 186 -12.68 -9.03 -16.75
C ASN A 186 -13.49 -10.24 -17.28
N LEU A 187 -13.94 -10.16 -18.53
CA LEU A 187 -14.66 -11.25 -19.19
C LEU A 187 -13.66 -12.13 -19.97
N ASP A 188 -13.77 -13.44 -19.78
CA ASP A 188 -12.90 -14.44 -20.41
C ASP A 188 -13.35 -14.86 -21.82
N ASP A 189 -14.40 -14.25 -22.37
CA ASP A 189 -14.96 -14.59 -23.69
C ASP A 189 -15.69 -13.43 -24.37
N GLU A 190 -15.33 -13.12 -25.63
CA GLU A 190 -16.03 -12.12 -26.45
C GLU A 190 -17.46 -12.55 -26.82
N ASN A 191 -17.66 -13.84 -27.02
CA ASN A 191 -18.95 -14.38 -27.43
C ASN A 191 -19.98 -14.26 -26.30
N LEU A 192 -19.52 -14.16 -25.04
CA LEU A 192 -20.40 -14.05 -23.89
C LEU A 192 -21.14 -12.70 -23.89
N LEU A 193 -20.41 -11.61 -24.12
CA LEU A 193 -21.01 -10.27 -24.20
C LEU A 193 -21.95 -10.15 -25.40
N ALA A 194 -21.56 -10.70 -26.55
CA ALA A 194 -22.41 -10.71 -27.75
C ALA A 194 -23.69 -11.54 -27.54
N ALA A 195 -23.59 -12.72 -26.92
CA ALA A 195 -24.73 -13.57 -26.58
C ALA A 195 -25.66 -12.87 -25.58
N ALA A 196 -25.10 -12.29 -24.53
CA ALA A 196 -25.85 -11.53 -23.54
C ALA A 196 -26.60 -10.36 -24.19
N ASP A 197 -25.95 -9.58 -25.06
CA ASP A 197 -26.57 -8.47 -25.79
C ASP A 197 -27.71 -8.91 -26.71
N GLU A 198 -27.53 -10.00 -27.46
CA GLU A 198 -28.59 -10.58 -28.29
C GLU A 198 -29.78 -11.06 -27.46
N LEU A 199 -29.52 -11.75 -26.35
CA LEU A 199 -30.55 -12.19 -25.42
C LEU A 199 -31.29 -10.98 -24.81
N GLY A 200 -30.58 -9.93 -24.42
CA GLY A 200 -31.15 -8.69 -23.92
C GLY A 200 -32.05 -7.99 -24.95
N ARG A 201 -31.66 -7.98 -26.23
CA ARG A 201 -32.51 -7.46 -27.32
C ARG A 201 -33.78 -8.28 -27.51
N LYS A 202 -33.70 -9.61 -27.42
CA LYS A 202 -34.85 -10.52 -27.49
C LYS A 202 -35.82 -10.28 -26.33
N VAL A 203 -35.28 -10.18 -25.10
CA VAL A 203 -36.05 -9.80 -23.90
C VAL A 203 -36.72 -8.45 -24.14
N ALA A 204 -35.99 -7.40 -24.53
CA ALA A 204 -36.53 -6.06 -24.72
C ALA A 204 -37.52 -5.92 -25.89
N PHE A 205 -37.58 -6.91 -26.79
CA PHE A 205 -38.58 -7.00 -27.85
C PHE A 205 -39.89 -7.60 -27.34
N ASP A 206 -39.81 -8.67 -26.53
CA ASP A 206 -40.98 -9.35 -25.96
C ASP A 206 -41.50 -8.68 -24.67
N PHE A 207 -40.70 -7.83 -24.03
CA PHE A 207 -41.06 -7.14 -22.78
C PHE A 207 -42.19 -6.12 -23.00
N PRO A 208 -43.25 -6.15 -22.16
CA PRO A 208 -44.39 -5.24 -22.32
C PRO A 208 -43.97 -3.79 -22.09
N GLN A 209 -44.67 -2.80 -22.65
CA GLN A 209 -44.35 -1.38 -22.45
C GLN A 209 -45.58 -0.58 -21.97
N PRO A 210 -45.41 0.46 -21.14
CA PRO A 210 -46.50 1.37 -20.78
C PRO A 210 -47.04 2.13 -22.00
N ALA A 211 -48.35 2.38 -22.02
CA ALA A 211 -48.99 3.12 -23.10
C ALA A 211 -48.67 4.63 -23.03
N VAL A 212 -48.08 5.19 -24.09
CA VAL A 212 -47.84 6.64 -24.26
C VAL A 212 -48.27 7.08 -25.66
N TYR A 213 -48.72 8.34 -25.79
CA TYR A 213 -49.15 8.97 -27.06
C TYR A 213 -48.06 8.95 -28.15
N ALA A 214 -48.49 8.70 -29.39
CA ALA A 214 -47.64 8.40 -30.55
C ALA A 214 -46.92 9.61 -31.17
N GLY A 215 -45.63 9.42 -31.45
CA GLY A 215 -44.74 10.21 -32.31
C GLY A 215 -43.88 9.28 -33.18
N ASP A 216 -43.18 9.83 -34.18
CA ASP A 216 -42.35 9.07 -35.13
C ASP A 216 -41.09 8.55 -34.42
N GLY A 217 -40.75 7.28 -34.64
CA GLY A 217 -39.68 6.59 -33.91
C GLY A 217 -38.31 7.16 -34.27
N GLY A 218 -37.55 7.61 -33.25
CA GLY A 218 -36.17 8.07 -33.45
C GLY A 218 -35.23 6.97 -33.94
N PRO A 219 -33.98 7.32 -34.30
CA PRO A 219 -33.02 6.38 -34.88
C PRO A 219 -32.69 5.22 -33.95
N LEU A 220 -32.48 4.02 -34.51
CA LEU A 220 -32.21 2.82 -33.72
C LEU A 220 -30.79 2.82 -33.14
N ILE A 221 -30.67 2.55 -31.83
CA ILE A 221 -29.40 2.19 -31.18
C ILE A 221 -29.43 0.69 -30.90
N GLU A 222 -28.44 -0.04 -31.42
CA GLU A 222 -28.24 -1.46 -31.14
C GLU A 222 -27.48 -1.66 -29.82
N SER A 223 -26.39 -0.91 -29.62
CA SER A 223 -25.50 -1.08 -28.47
C SER A 223 -24.65 0.17 -28.21
N VAL A 224 -24.24 0.32 -26.95
CA VAL A 224 -23.30 1.35 -26.48
C VAL A 224 -22.27 0.67 -25.57
N ILE A 225 -20.98 0.91 -25.82
CA ILE A 225 -19.87 0.28 -25.09
C ILE A 225 -18.74 1.28 -24.80
N HIS A 226 -17.93 1.00 -23.79
CA HIS A 226 -16.64 1.69 -23.56
C HIS A 226 -15.58 0.75 -22.97
N ASP A 227 -14.32 1.15 -23.05
CA ASP A 227 -13.14 0.33 -22.75
C ASP A 227 -12.59 0.44 -21.30
N LYS A 228 -13.36 1.05 -20.39
CA LYS A 228 -12.93 1.38 -19.01
C LYS A 228 -13.97 1.02 -17.94
N ALA A 229 -14.61 -0.13 -18.09
CA ALA A 229 -15.58 -0.65 -17.13
C ALA A 229 -14.98 -0.73 -15.71
N ASP A 230 -15.60 -0.05 -14.74
CA ASP A 230 -15.23 0.04 -13.33
C ASP A 230 -13.78 0.49 -13.04
N GLN A 231 -13.06 0.97 -14.04
CA GLN A 231 -11.70 1.48 -13.89
C GLN A 231 -11.71 2.89 -13.28
N TRP A 232 -10.61 3.22 -12.61
CA TRP A 232 -10.33 4.54 -12.08
C TRP A 232 -9.39 5.26 -13.04
N LEU A 233 -9.87 6.36 -13.61
CA LEU A 233 -9.16 7.14 -14.60
C LEU A 233 -8.69 8.46 -14.01
N ARG A 234 -7.50 8.87 -14.42
CA ARG A 234 -6.90 10.16 -14.07
C ARG A 234 -6.60 10.98 -15.32
N TYR A 235 -6.12 12.19 -15.10
CA TYR A 235 -5.77 13.14 -16.13
C TYR A 235 -4.73 12.54 -17.08
N SER A 236 -4.91 12.78 -18.37
CA SER A 236 -4.18 12.17 -19.49
C SER A 236 -4.61 10.75 -19.87
N ASP A 237 -5.44 10.07 -19.07
CA ASP A 237 -6.10 8.86 -19.53
C ASP A 237 -7.15 9.18 -20.61
N VAL A 238 -7.49 8.16 -21.40
CA VAL A 238 -8.43 8.26 -22.51
C VAL A 238 -9.48 7.17 -22.38
N LEU A 239 -10.74 7.57 -22.44
CA LEU A 239 -11.90 6.69 -22.53
C LEU A 239 -12.32 6.58 -24.00
N GLU A 240 -12.38 5.38 -24.55
CA GLU A 240 -12.92 5.13 -25.88
C GLU A 240 -14.38 4.67 -25.76
N VAL A 241 -15.29 5.39 -26.42
CA VAL A 241 -16.74 5.13 -26.39
C VAL A 241 -17.24 4.84 -27.79
N GLY A 242 -18.09 3.83 -27.90
CA GLY A 242 -18.71 3.39 -29.15
C GLY A 242 -20.21 3.33 -29.05
N VAL A 243 -20.88 3.74 -30.12
CA VAL A 243 -22.32 3.57 -30.33
C VAL A 243 -22.52 2.86 -31.66
N LYS A 244 -23.29 1.76 -31.65
CA LYS A 244 -23.69 1.04 -32.85
C LYS A 244 -25.19 1.21 -33.08
N GLY A 245 -25.59 1.53 -34.30
CA GLY A 245 -26.99 1.79 -34.63
C GLY A 245 -27.20 2.21 -36.09
N GLU A 246 -28.22 3.05 -36.32
CA GLU A 246 -28.59 3.49 -37.66
C GLU A 246 -27.45 4.25 -38.37
N PRO A 247 -27.13 3.97 -39.64
CA PRO A 247 -26.06 4.64 -40.38
C PRO A 247 -26.43 6.05 -40.86
N GLY A 248 -25.45 6.95 -40.94
CA GLY A 248 -25.59 8.27 -41.53
C GLY A 248 -26.41 9.28 -40.71
N VAL A 249 -26.51 9.08 -39.39
CA VAL A 249 -27.14 10.01 -38.43
C VAL A 249 -26.08 10.67 -37.54
N GLN A 250 -26.46 11.63 -36.71
CA GLN A 250 -25.52 12.23 -35.75
C GLN A 250 -25.46 11.39 -34.48
N ALA A 251 -24.26 11.24 -33.91
CA ALA A 251 -24.04 10.44 -32.71
C ALA A 251 -23.30 11.24 -31.64
N PHE A 252 -23.66 11.04 -30.38
CA PHE A 252 -23.01 11.64 -29.22
C PHE A 252 -22.82 10.61 -28.11
N ALA A 253 -21.80 10.82 -27.28
CA ALA A 253 -21.61 10.15 -26.01
C ALA A 253 -21.71 11.18 -24.87
N GLU A 254 -22.41 10.83 -23.81
CA GLU A 254 -22.60 11.63 -22.61
C GLU A 254 -22.08 10.87 -21.39
N LEU A 255 -21.21 11.52 -20.61
CA LEU A 255 -20.62 10.98 -19.38
C LEU A 255 -21.29 11.65 -18.17
N GLY A 256 -22.44 11.14 -17.76
CA GLY A 256 -23.30 11.80 -16.77
C GLY A 256 -23.46 13.30 -17.07
N ASN A 257 -23.15 14.15 -16.08
CA ASN A 257 -23.21 15.61 -16.25
C ASN A 257 -21.85 16.25 -16.62
N LEU A 258 -20.81 15.46 -16.92
CA LEU A 258 -19.44 15.96 -17.11
C LEU A 258 -19.21 16.51 -18.51
N VAL A 259 -19.59 15.73 -19.52
CA VAL A 259 -19.33 16.10 -20.90
C VAL A 259 -20.32 15.42 -21.83
N ARG A 260 -20.63 16.11 -22.92
CA ARG A 260 -21.28 15.56 -24.10
C ARG A 260 -20.35 15.75 -25.30
N THR A 261 -19.93 14.65 -25.89
CA THR A 261 -18.96 14.62 -27.00
C THR A 261 -19.60 14.05 -28.25
N GLN A 262 -19.36 14.66 -29.40
CA GLN A 262 -19.81 14.11 -30.68
C GLN A 262 -18.94 12.92 -31.08
N LEU A 263 -19.58 11.84 -31.52
CA LEU A 263 -18.93 10.64 -32.03
C LEU A 263 -18.77 10.74 -33.56
N ASN A 264 -17.73 10.10 -34.10
CA ASN A 264 -17.48 10.04 -35.53
C ASN A 264 -17.93 8.70 -36.08
N GLU A 265 -18.70 8.70 -37.17
CA GLU A 265 -19.03 7.48 -37.91
C GLU A 265 -17.77 6.96 -38.60
N VAL A 266 -17.21 5.86 -38.11
CA VAL A 266 -15.98 5.25 -38.61
C VAL A 266 -16.26 4.13 -39.61
N GLU A 267 -17.40 3.46 -39.43
CA GLU A 267 -17.98 2.48 -40.35
C GLU A 267 -19.49 2.75 -40.39
N PRO A 268 -20.23 2.37 -41.46
CA PRO A 268 -21.67 2.59 -41.53
C PRO A 268 -22.39 2.05 -40.27
N GLY A 269 -23.00 2.95 -39.50
CA GLY A 269 -23.70 2.62 -38.26
C GLY A 269 -22.81 2.39 -37.04
N VAL A 270 -21.50 2.61 -37.14
CA VAL A 270 -20.54 2.49 -36.03
C VAL A 270 -19.90 3.86 -35.77
N TYR A 271 -20.17 4.39 -34.58
CA TYR A 271 -19.73 5.71 -34.17
C TYR A 271 -18.78 5.60 -32.98
N ILE A 272 -17.56 6.14 -33.08
CA ILE A 272 -16.53 6.03 -32.03
C ILE A 272 -15.92 7.41 -31.75
N ALA A 273 -15.59 7.68 -30.48
CA ALA A 273 -14.70 8.76 -30.09
C ALA A 273 -13.80 8.38 -28.91
N LYS A 274 -12.65 9.06 -28.87
CA LYS A 274 -11.72 9.04 -27.74
C LYS A 274 -11.91 10.32 -26.92
N ILE A 275 -12.24 10.14 -25.66
CA ILE A 275 -12.60 11.21 -24.73
C ILE A 275 -11.47 11.31 -23.69
N PRO A 276 -10.59 12.31 -23.79
CA PRO A 276 -9.53 12.51 -22.81
C PRO A 276 -10.12 13.01 -21.49
N VAL A 277 -9.64 12.46 -20.38
CA VAL A 277 -10.04 12.89 -19.03
C VAL A 277 -9.58 14.32 -18.80
N GLN A 278 -10.49 15.17 -18.30
CA GLN A 278 -10.20 16.56 -18.00
C GLN A 278 -9.70 16.71 -16.54
N PRO A 279 -8.86 17.73 -16.24
CA PRO A 279 -8.28 17.92 -14.90
C PRO A 279 -9.29 18.14 -13.77
N ASP A 280 -10.50 18.61 -14.09
CA ASP A 280 -11.57 18.93 -13.14
C ASP A 280 -12.53 17.78 -12.87
N TRP A 281 -12.33 16.62 -13.53
CA TRP A 281 -13.12 15.42 -13.28
C TRP A 281 -12.69 14.75 -11.98
N ASP A 282 -13.66 14.44 -11.13
CA ASP A 282 -13.50 13.81 -9.82
C ASP A 282 -14.87 13.28 -9.40
N GLN A 283 -15.29 12.18 -10.02
CA GLN A 283 -16.61 11.59 -9.86
C GLN A 283 -16.53 10.08 -9.92
N VAL A 284 -17.23 9.45 -8.99
CA VAL A 284 -17.35 8.00 -8.88
C VAL A 284 -18.65 7.57 -9.54
N ARG A 285 -18.68 6.40 -10.16
CA ARG A 285 -19.89 5.77 -10.74
C ARG A 285 -20.54 6.61 -11.84
N VAL A 286 -19.75 7.12 -12.77
CA VAL A 286 -20.26 7.90 -13.91
C VAL A 286 -20.85 6.98 -14.99
N PRO A 287 -22.13 7.13 -15.36
CA PRO A 287 -22.72 6.37 -16.45
C PRO A 287 -22.28 6.91 -17.82
N VAL A 288 -22.07 6.00 -18.77
CA VAL A 288 -21.81 6.34 -20.18
C VAL A 288 -23.08 6.12 -20.98
N THR A 289 -23.56 7.15 -21.69
CA THR A 289 -24.80 7.10 -22.47
C THR A 289 -24.53 7.47 -23.92
N GLY A 290 -24.97 6.63 -24.85
CA GLY A 290 -24.96 6.90 -26.28
C GLY A 290 -26.24 7.59 -26.71
N ILE A 291 -26.13 8.51 -27.67
CA ILE A 291 -27.25 9.29 -28.21
C ILE A 291 -27.13 9.26 -29.74
N LEU A 292 -28.19 8.85 -30.43
CA LEU A 292 -28.33 9.04 -31.88
C LEU A 292 -29.39 10.08 -32.18
N GLN A 293 -29.13 10.95 -33.15
CA GLN A 293 -30.01 12.02 -33.57
C GLN A 293 -30.28 11.94 -35.08
N GLY A 294 -31.55 11.69 -35.42
CA GLY A 294 -32.06 11.58 -36.78
C GLY A 294 -32.07 12.91 -37.52
N LYS A 295 -32.25 12.85 -38.84
CA LYS A 295 -32.26 14.05 -39.72
C LYS A 295 -33.48 14.96 -39.49
N ASP A 296 -34.55 14.39 -38.95
CA ASP A 296 -35.77 15.06 -38.51
C ASP A 296 -35.64 15.71 -37.10
N GLY A 297 -34.49 15.53 -36.44
CA GLY A 297 -34.21 16.01 -35.10
C GLY A 297 -34.68 15.08 -33.98
N SER A 298 -35.26 13.92 -34.31
CA SER A 298 -35.60 12.88 -33.33
C SER A 298 -34.33 12.35 -32.65
N THR A 299 -34.42 12.00 -31.37
CA THR A 299 -33.25 11.52 -30.60
C THR A 299 -33.58 10.25 -29.83
N THR A 300 -32.68 9.28 -29.91
CA THR A 300 -32.70 8.05 -29.11
C THR A 300 -31.50 8.03 -28.18
N THR A 301 -31.65 7.50 -26.97
CA THR A 301 -30.57 7.38 -25.97
C THR A 301 -30.48 5.97 -25.44
N MET A 302 -29.29 5.49 -25.11
CA MET A 302 -29.07 4.16 -24.53
C MET A 302 -27.88 4.18 -23.57
N LEU A 303 -28.04 3.52 -22.42
CA LEU A 303 -26.96 3.36 -21.44
C LEU A 303 -25.94 2.34 -21.94
N SER A 304 -24.67 2.52 -21.65
CA SER A 304 -23.64 1.53 -21.95
C SER A 304 -23.93 0.18 -21.28
N ILE A 305 -23.70 -0.92 -22.02
CA ILE A 305 -23.74 -2.27 -21.47
C ILE A 305 -22.47 -2.66 -20.72
N THR A 306 -21.40 -1.84 -20.80
CA THR A 306 -20.10 -2.13 -20.18
C THR A 306 -19.96 -1.61 -18.75
N GLY A 307 -20.89 -0.75 -18.30
CA GLY A 307 -21.01 -0.36 -16.90
C GLY A 307 -20.66 1.10 -16.65
N LEU A 308 -20.09 1.36 -15.48
CA LEU A 308 -19.74 2.70 -15.01
C LEU A 308 -18.25 2.95 -15.14
N VAL A 309 -17.85 4.21 -15.07
CA VAL A 309 -16.44 4.63 -15.02
C VAL A 309 -16.21 5.56 -13.82
N ASN A 310 -15.02 5.54 -13.26
CA ASN A 310 -14.64 6.40 -12.13
C ASN A 310 -13.53 7.34 -12.56
N PHE A 311 -13.59 8.59 -12.10
CA PHE A 311 -12.57 9.61 -12.34
C PHE A 311 -12.04 10.11 -11.01
N ASP A 312 -10.71 10.10 -10.87
CA ASP A 312 -10.02 10.64 -9.72
C ASP A 312 -8.72 11.31 -10.19
N ASN A 313 -8.67 12.62 -10.01
CA ASN A 313 -7.54 13.48 -10.34
C ASN A 313 -6.82 14.00 -9.10
N LYS A 314 -7.15 13.48 -7.92
CA LYS A 314 -6.58 13.94 -6.66
C LYS A 314 -5.53 12.93 -6.20
N PRO A 315 -4.27 13.35 -6.01
CA PRO A 315 -3.29 12.46 -5.44
C PRO A 315 -3.63 12.14 -3.97
N PRO A 316 -3.26 10.94 -3.50
CA PRO A 316 -3.40 10.60 -2.09
C PRO A 316 -2.47 11.49 -1.25
N ALA A 317 -2.70 11.52 0.07
CA ALA A 317 -1.82 12.26 0.97
C ALA A 317 -0.40 11.64 1.04
N THR A 318 0.59 12.48 1.29
CA THR A 318 1.97 12.02 1.59
C THR A 318 1.99 11.14 2.84
N VAL A 319 2.81 10.09 2.79
CA VAL A 319 2.96 9.16 3.92
C VAL A 319 3.47 9.88 5.18
N LYS A 320 2.98 9.44 6.34
CA LYS A 320 3.28 9.99 7.66
C LYS A 320 4.11 8.99 8.47
N ASN A 321 4.81 9.46 9.49
CA ASN A 321 5.56 8.61 10.44
C ASN A 321 6.49 7.59 9.77
N LEU A 322 7.17 8.01 8.69
CA LEU A 322 8.18 7.19 8.02
C LEU A 322 9.36 6.95 8.96
N VAL A 323 9.59 5.69 9.29
CA VAL A 323 10.69 5.21 10.13
C VAL A 323 11.34 4.00 9.48
N GLY A 324 12.56 3.68 9.89
CA GLY A 324 13.24 2.52 9.36
C GLY A 324 14.60 2.24 9.98
N SER A 325 15.15 1.11 9.57
CA SER A 325 16.50 0.66 9.90
C SER A 325 17.11 -0.06 8.71
N GLN A 326 18.43 -0.10 8.67
CA GLN A 326 19.15 -0.73 7.57
C GLN A 326 20.41 -1.44 8.06
N THR A 327 20.61 -2.65 7.52
CA THR A 327 21.87 -3.37 7.58
C THR A 327 22.51 -3.43 6.20
N GLU A 328 23.72 -3.99 6.12
CA GLU A 328 24.42 -4.21 4.85
C GLU A 328 23.60 -5.03 3.85
N SER A 329 22.73 -5.92 4.36
CA SER A 329 21.94 -6.87 3.58
C SER A 329 20.44 -6.57 3.53
N THR A 330 19.91 -5.71 4.40
CA THR A 330 18.46 -5.61 4.63
C THR A 330 18.03 -4.19 4.91
N LEU A 331 16.99 -3.73 4.22
CA LEU A 331 16.28 -2.48 4.47
C LEU A 331 14.91 -2.80 5.09
N LYS A 332 14.60 -2.18 6.23
CA LYS A 332 13.28 -2.21 6.85
C LYS A 332 12.73 -0.80 6.97
N LEU A 333 11.56 -0.55 6.38
CA LEU A 333 10.84 0.71 6.46
C LEU A 333 9.40 0.47 6.90
N SER A 334 8.81 1.42 7.60
CA SER A 334 7.39 1.45 7.92
C SER A 334 6.87 2.87 7.90
N TRP A 335 5.63 3.04 7.47
CA TRP A 335 4.97 4.34 7.37
C TRP A 335 3.46 4.20 7.63
N GLN A 336 2.80 5.34 7.76
CA GLN A 336 1.34 5.45 7.81
C GLN A 336 0.83 6.15 6.57
N ALA A 337 -0.34 5.74 6.09
CA ALA A 337 -0.98 6.30 4.92
C ALA A 337 -2.48 6.48 5.18
N ASP A 338 -3.10 7.33 4.39
CA ASP A 338 -4.54 7.58 4.45
C ASP A 338 -5.28 6.55 3.57
N ASP A 339 -6.59 6.35 3.78
CA ASP A 339 -7.40 5.28 3.17
C ASP A 339 -7.46 5.31 1.63
N ASP A 340 -7.10 6.45 1.05
CA ASP A 340 -7.05 6.68 -0.39
C ASP A 340 -5.82 6.01 -1.06
N ALA A 341 -4.76 5.78 -0.29
CA ALA A 341 -3.57 5.09 -0.78
C ALA A 341 -3.85 3.60 -1.00
N SER A 342 -3.55 3.11 -2.20
CA SER A 342 -3.76 1.71 -2.60
C SER A 342 -2.45 0.94 -2.81
N SER A 343 -1.36 1.64 -3.11
CA SER A 343 -0.02 1.05 -3.17
C SER A 343 1.08 2.06 -2.84
N PHE A 344 2.30 1.57 -2.65
CA PHE A 344 3.46 2.36 -2.28
C PHE A 344 4.64 2.00 -3.14
N SER A 345 5.49 2.98 -3.40
CA SER A 345 6.78 2.78 -4.06
C SER A 345 7.89 3.39 -3.21
N VAL A 346 8.95 2.61 -2.98
CA VAL A 346 10.16 3.04 -2.27
C VAL A 346 11.30 3.15 -3.26
N PHE A 347 11.94 4.30 -3.28
CA PHE A 347 13.11 4.58 -4.10
C PHE A 347 14.32 4.80 -3.20
N ARG A 348 15.47 4.25 -3.58
CA ARG A 348 16.77 4.69 -3.06
C ARG A 348 17.27 5.83 -3.93
N VAL A 349 17.79 6.87 -3.30
CA VAL A 349 18.33 8.05 -3.98
C VAL A 349 19.85 8.04 -3.83
N VAL A 350 20.56 8.03 -4.96
CA VAL A 350 22.03 8.11 -5.02
C VAL A 350 22.39 9.21 -6.01
N GLU A 351 23.05 10.27 -5.53
CA GLU A 351 23.46 11.41 -6.37
C GLU A 351 22.31 12.05 -7.19
N GLY A 352 21.08 11.97 -6.67
CA GLY A 352 19.87 12.47 -7.33
C GLY A 352 19.18 11.47 -8.27
N GLU A 353 19.80 10.34 -8.57
CA GLU A 353 19.18 9.24 -9.32
C GLU A 353 18.29 8.38 -8.39
N LYS A 354 17.06 8.09 -8.84
CA LYS A 354 16.10 7.28 -8.08
C LYS A 354 16.05 5.86 -8.64
N THR A 355 16.37 4.88 -7.80
CA THR A 355 16.21 3.45 -8.14
C THR A 355 15.07 2.85 -7.35
N LEU A 356 14.10 2.21 -8.01
CA LEU A 356 12.98 1.52 -7.33
C LEU A 356 13.51 0.31 -6.55
N VAL A 357 13.22 0.26 -5.25
CA VAL A 357 13.64 -0.81 -4.33
C VAL A 357 12.46 -1.67 -3.89
N TYR A 358 11.27 -1.08 -3.79
CA TYR A 358 10.04 -1.78 -3.41
C TYR A 358 8.84 -1.18 -4.11
N SER A 359 7.89 -2.03 -4.48
CA SER A 359 6.54 -1.63 -4.86
C SER A 359 5.55 -2.68 -4.33
N GLY A 360 4.47 -2.23 -3.69
CA GLY A 360 3.48 -3.13 -3.10
C GLY A 360 2.38 -2.38 -2.35
N ALA A 361 1.38 -3.12 -1.84
CA ALA A 361 0.23 -2.56 -1.14
C ALA A 361 0.48 -2.33 0.36
N ASP A 362 1.53 -2.93 0.93
CA ASP A 362 1.79 -2.88 2.36
C ASP A 362 2.40 -1.54 2.78
N SER A 363 2.04 -1.08 3.98
CA SER A 363 2.59 0.14 4.61
C SER A 363 3.97 -0.08 5.28
N PHE A 364 4.68 -1.11 4.83
CA PHE A 364 6.03 -1.42 5.25
C PHE A 364 6.80 -2.08 4.10
N ALA A 365 8.12 -1.97 4.14
CA ALA A 365 9.01 -2.65 3.22
C ALA A 365 10.07 -3.42 4.01
N ASN A 366 10.30 -4.68 3.66
CA ASN A 366 11.39 -5.50 4.19
C ASN A 366 12.11 -6.15 2.99
N VAL A 367 13.21 -5.56 2.56
CA VAL A 367 13.84 -5.85 1.27
C VAL A 367 15.31 -6.14 1.44
N ALA A 368 15.82 -7.10 0.67
CA ALA A 368 17.25 -7.34 0.57
C ALA A 368 17.95 -6.19 -0.17
N VAL A 369 19.02 -5.67 0.39
CA VAL A 369 19.86 -4.63 -0.21
C VAL A 369 21.32 -5.02 -0.12
N ALA A 370 22.18 -4.37 -0.89
CA ALA A 370 23.63 -4.49 -0.76
C ALA A 370 24.20 -3.08 -0.52
N THR A 371 24.62 -2.81 0.70
CA THR A 371 25.11 -1.50 1.13
C THR A 371 26.35 -1.61 1.99
N GLU A 372 27.21 -0.60 1.92
CA GLU A 372 28.44 -0.57 2.71
C GLU A 372 28.16 -0.16 4.15
N ALA A 373 28.75 -0.86 5.13
CA ALA A 373 28.67 -0.49 6.53
C ALA A 373 29.01 1.00 6.77
N PHE A 374 28.21 1.66 7.59
CA PHE A 374 28.28 3.09 7.95
C PHE A 374 28.14 4.06 6.77
N SER A 375 27.58 3.62 5.63
CA SER A 375 27.13 4.53 4.58
C SER A 375 25.77 5.15 4.92
N LEU A 376 25.59 6.42 4.56
CA LEU A 376 24.30 7.11 4.61
C LEU A 376 23.53 6.84 3.33
N ASN A 377 22.26 6.45 3.44
CA ASN A 377 21.40 6.12 2.31
C ASN A 377 20.08 6.87 2.43
N GLU A 378 19.72 7.64 1.39
CA GLU A 378 18.42 8.30 1.33
C GLU A 378 17.40 7.40 0.64
N TYR A 379 16.22 7.30 1.24
CA TYR A 379 15.06 6.63 0.71
C TYR A 379 13.89 7.59 0.59
N GLN A 380 13.14 7.47 -0.49
CA GLN A 380 11.91 8.21 -0.73
C GLN A 380 10.74 7.25 -0.85
N VAL A 381 9.69 7.50 -0.08
CA VAL A 381 8.44 6.74 -0.14
C VAL A 381 7.35 7.64 -0.70
N LEU A 382 6.60 7.15 -1.68
CA LEU A 382 5.39 7.79 -2.17
C LEU A 382 4.22 6.80 -2.15
N ALA A 383 3.02 7.35 -1.98
CA ALA A 383 1.77 6.60 -2.04
C ALA A 383 1.14 6.78 -3.43
N VAL A 384 0.42 5.76 -3.88
CA VAL A 384 -0.31 5.73 -5.15
C VAL A 384 -1.73 5.26 -4.87
N ASP A 385 -2.72 5.98 -5.39
CA ASP A 385 -4.15 5.61 -5.26
C ASP A 385 -4.58 4.56 -6.30
N ARG A 386 -5.90 4.34 -6.44
CA ARG A 386 -6.48 3.40 -7.40
C ARG A 386 -6.44 3.88 -8.84
N ALA A 387 -6.48 5.19 -9.06
CA ALA A 387 -6.36 5.83 -10.38
C ALA A 387 -4.90 5.96 -10.83
N GLY A 388 -3.95 5.63 -9.95
CA GLY A 388 -2.53 5.72 -10.18
C GLY A 388 -1.93 7.10 -9.85
N ASN A 389 -2.68 8.05 -9.28
CA ASN A 389 -2.10 9.33 -8.89
C ASN A 389 -1.12 9.13 -7.74
N SER A 390 -0.01 9.87 -7.79
CA SER A 390 1.08 9.74 -6.84
C SER A 390 1.11 10.92 -5.88
N SER A 391 1.32 10.66 -4.60
CA SER A 391 1.55 11.69 -3.60
C SER A 391 2.94 12.32 -3.71
N ASP A 392 3.15 13.44 -3.03
CA ASP A 392 4.51 13.95 -2.82
C ASP A 392 5.34 12.94 -2.02
N THR A 393 6.64 12.87 -2.30
CA THR A 393 7.56 11.93 -1.65
C THR A 393 7.90 12.34 -0.22
N LYS A 394 7.98 11.35 0.69
CA LYS A 394 8.59 11.50 2.01
C LYS A 394 9.99 10.88 2.02
N SER A 395 11.01 11.67 2.36
CA SER A 395 12.40 11.20 2.50
C SER A 395 12.72 10.72 3.92
N ILE A 396 13.61 9.74 4.02
CA ILE A 396 14.33 9.34 5.24
C ILE A 396 15.79 9.04 4.88
N THR A 397 16.73 9.43 5.72
CA THR A 397 18.15 9.05 5.57
C THR A 397 18.51 8.06 6.68
N LEU A 398 19.05 6.91 6.29
CA LEU A 398 19.44 5.84 7.19
C LEU A 398 20.94 5.57 7.14
N THR A 399 21.54 5.34 8.30
CA THR A 399 22.89 4.78 8.42
C THR A 399 22.82 3.27 8.28
N THR A 400 23.70 2.70 7.46
CA THR A 400 23.86 1.24 7.35
C THR A 400 24.64 0.72 8.55
N TYR A 401 24.06 -0.16 9.35
CA TYR A 401 24.77 -0.81 10.46
C TYR A 401 25.16 -2.26 10.12
N VAL A 402 26.23 -2.75 10.74
CA VAL A 402 26.70 -4.15 10.57
C VAL A 402 25.74 -5.19 11.16
N LYS A 403 24.81 -4.74 12.02
CA LYS A 403 23.73 -5.55 12.59
C LYS A 403 22.47 -4.69 12.69
N GLU A 404 21.33 -5.35 12.89
CA GLU A 404 20.10 -4.66 13.23
C GLU A 404 20.26 -3.94 14.58
N VAL A 405 19.84 -2.68 14.61
CA VAL A 405 19.88 -1.80 15.78
C VAL A 405 18.47 -1.32 16.08
N GLY A 406 18.15 -1.18 17.36
CA GLY A 406 16.88 -0.58 17.79
C GLY A 406 16.79 0.91 17.46
N GLN A 407 15.67 1.55 17.80
CA GLN A 407 15.55 3.00 17.69
C GLN A 407 16.54 3.68 18.65
N GLN A 408 17.53 4.35 18.08
CA GLN A 408 18.63 4.96 18.84
C GLN A 408 18.28 6.37 19.32
N THR A 409 18.75 6.69 20.53
CA THR A 409 18.91 8.07 20.99
C THR A 409 20.34 8.53 20.68
N TYR A 410 20.48 9.53 19.82
CA TYR A 410 21.80 10.11 19.53
C TYR A 410 22.22 11.04 20.65
N LEU A 411 23.31 10.69 21.33
CA LEU A 411 23.84 11.53 22.41
C LEU A 411 24.64 12.69 21.81
N SER A 412 24.47 13.88 22.40
CA SER A 412 25.21 15.10 22.03
C SER A 412 25.69 15.82 23.29
N GLY A 413 26.83 16.50 23.19
CA GLY A 413 27.42 17.24 24.31
C GLY A 413 28.26 16.38 25.27
N PRO A 414 28.63 16.91 26.45
CA PRO A 414 29.43 16.17 27.41
C PRO A 414 28.64 14.98 27.99
N LEU A 415 29.31 13.83 28.07
CA LEU A 415 28.76 12.64 28.70
C LEU A 415 28.94 12.74 30.22
N GLN A 416 27.84 12.65 30.95
CA GLN A 416 27.82 12.74 32.42
C GLN A 416 26.60 12.00 33.00
N GLY A 417 26.78 11.27 34.10
CA GLY A 417 25.71 10.55 34.79
C GLY A 417 25.35 9.22 34.16
N ASP A 418 24.10 8.78 34.37
CA ASP A 418 23.61 7.46 34.03
C ASP A 418 22.76 7.46 32.74
N TYR A 419 22.89 6.38 31.96
CA TYR A 419 22.30 6.22 30.65
C TYR A 419 21.62 4.84 30.52
N SER A 420 20.41 4.84 29.95
CA SER A 420 19.55 3.64 29.77
C SER A 420 18.89 3.65 28.39
N GLY A 421 18.52 2.47 27.87
CA GLY A 421 17.95 2.31 26.51
C GLY A 421 18.99 2.20 25.40
N VAL A 422 18.57 2.39 24.15
CA VAL A 422 19.44 2.24 22.97
C VAL A 422 20.02 3.60 22.58
N MET A 423 21.33 3.70 22.52
CA MET A 423 22.04 4.97 22.30
C MET A 423 23.14 4.85 21.26
N ALA A 424 23.42 5.96 20.59
CA ALA A 424 24.49 6.05 19.62
C ALA A 424 25.36 7.29 19.85
N LEU A 425 26.68 7.11 19.79
CA LEU A 425 27.66 8.16 19.62
C LEU A 425 28.06 8.22 18.15
N THR A 426 27.98 9.39 17.55
CA THR A 426 28.29 9.60 16.14
C THR A 426 29.44 10.58 15.98
N LYS A 427 30.15 10.47 14.86
CA LYS A 427 31.26 11.39 14.54
C LYS A 427 30.80 12.85 14.47
N THR A 428 29.54 13.09 14.08
CA THR A 428 28.95 14.44 13.95
C THR A 428 29.01 15.26 15.23
N PHE A 429 28.89 14.60 16.40
CA PHE A 429 28.95 15.29 17.70
C PHE A 429 30.30 15.12 18.42
N SER A 430 31.29 14.54 17.74
CA SER A 430 32.65 14.44 18.29
C SER A 430 33.37 15.80 18.26
N PRO A 431 34.28 16.08 19.22
CA PRO A 431 34.64 15.22 20.34
C PRO A 431 33.62 15.27 21.49
N TYR A 432 33.38 14.12 22.12
CA TYR A 432 32.60 13.99 23.34
C TYR A 432 33.48 14.15 24.57
N GLN A 433 33.17 15.13 25.42
CA GLN A 433 33.85 15.26 26.70
C GLN A 433 33.21 14.34 27.74
N VAL A 434 33.96 13.42 28.34
CA VAL A 434 33.49 12.52 29.40
C VAL A 434 33.84 13.13 30.76
N LYS A 435 32.82 13.37 31.60
CA LYS A 435 32.95 14.10 32.86
C LYS A 435 32.46 13.27 34.04
N GLY A 436 33.29 13.16 35.07
CA GLY A 436 32.99 12.33 36.24
C GLY A 436 32.77 10.87 35.86
N GLN A 437 31.95 10.17 36.63
CA GLN A 437 31.57 8.80 36.31
C GLN A 437 30.37 8.83 35.36
N VAL A 438 30.54 8.26 34.17
CA VAL A 438 29.48 7.98 33.21
C VAL A 438 29.13 6.51 33.30
N VAL A 439 27.85 6.19 33.45
CA VAL A 439 27.38 4.81 33.61
C VAL A 439 26.36 4.48 32.53
N PHE A 440 26.65 3.46 31.72
CA PHE A 440 25.69 2.81 30.85
C PHE A 440 25.09 1.64 31.62
N ASN A 441 23.84 1.76 32.04
CA ASN A 441 23.15 0.84 32.93
C ASN A 441 22.93 -0.55 32.31
N GLU A 442 22.50 -1.51 33.12
CA GLU A 442 22.24 -2.88 32.64
C GLU A 442 21.24 -2.92 31.49
N ASP A 443 20.26 -2.04 31.45
CA ASP A 443 19.23 -1.95 30.40
C ASP A 443 19.66 -1.12 29.17
N SER A 444 20.94 -0.73 29.09
CA SER A 444 21.47 0.04 27.97
C SER A 444 22.07 -0.81 26.85
N GLU A 445 22.02 -0.27 25.64
CA GLU A 445 22.83 -0.69 24.49
C GLU A 445 23.50 0.54 23.90
N ILE A 446 24.83 0.60 23.90
CA ILE A 446 25.61 1.71 23.37
C ILE A 446 26.35 1.34 22.09
N TYR A 447 26.07 2.07 21.02
CA TYR A 447 26.81 2.01 19.76
C TYR A 447 27.76 3.21 19.65
N VAL A 448 29.03 2.96 19.40
CA VAL A 448 30.04 3.99 19.11
C VAL A 448 30.47 3.83 17.67
N GLU A 449 30.06 4.79 16.83
CA GLU A 449 30.29 4.76 15.39
C GLU A 449 31.77 5.02 15.02
N PRO A 450 32.19 4.65 13.78
CA PRO A 450 33.53 4.94 13.30
C PRO A 450 33.91 6.42 13.41
N GLY A 451 35.14 6.69 13.85
CA GLY A 451 35.69 8.03 13.91
C GLY A 451 35.21 8.89 15.08
N VAL A 452 34.45 8.32 16.03
CA VAL A 452 34.09 9.02 17.27
C VAL A 452 35.34 9.35 18.08
N GLU A 453 35.38 10.55 18.67
CA GLU A 453 36.45 10.98 19.57
C GLU A 453 35.90 11.20 20.99
N LEU A 454 36.48 10.53 21.99
CA LEU A 454 36.13 10.64 23.41
C LEU A 454 37.30 11.29 24.17
N GLN A 455 37.04 12.41 24.84
CA GLN A 455 38.01 13.14 25.65
C GLN A 455 37.62 13.11 27.12
N PHE A 456 38.41 12.46 27.97
CA PHE A 456 38.06 12.28 29.37
C PHE A 456 38.74 13.31 30.27
N ASP A 457 37.97 13.90 31.20
CA ASP A 457 38.49 14.72 32.31
C ASP A 457 39.33 13.86 33.27
N PRO A 458 40.33 14.39 34.01
CA PRO A 458 41.39 13.61 34.69
C PRO A 458 40.97 12.40 35.55
N GLN A 459 39.78 12.45 36.15
CA GLN A 459 39.20 11.40 37.01
C GLN A 459 37.95 10.74 36.40
N ALA A 460 37.55 11.14 35.20
CA ALA A 460 36.34 10.63 34.56
C ALA A 460 36.52 9.17 34.13
N THR A 461 35.43 8.41 34.18
CA THR A 461 35.38 6.99 33.78
C THR A 461 34.09 6.72 33.03
N MET A 462 34.11 5.71 32.16
CA MET A 462 32.93 5.21 31.48
C MET A 462 32.71 3.76 31.89
N VAL A 463 31.68 3.53 32.70
CA VAL A 463 31.29 2.21 33.21
C VAL A 463 30.20 1.64 32.32
N ILE A 464 30.37 0.42 31.83
CA ILE A 464 29.45 -0.25 30.93
C ILE A 464 28.91 -1.52 31.59
N ARG A 465 27.64 -1.46 31.99
CA ARG A 465 26.85 -2.57 32.55
C ARG A 465 25.88 -3.17 31.53
N GLY A 466 25.58 -2.45 30.45
CA GLY A 466 24.75 -2.87 29.33
C GLY A 466 25.51 -3.57 28.20
N GLU A 467 24.89 -3.64 27.02
CA GLU A 467 25.54 -4.04 25.77
C GLU A 467 26.37 -2.89 25.18
N ALA A 468 27.51 -3.22 24.57
CA ALA A 468 28.38 -2.20 23.99
C ALA A 468 29.05 -2.65 22.70
N TYR A 469 29.02 -1.78 21.71
CA TYR A 469 29.58 -2.01 20.38
C TYR A 469 30.37 -0.79 19.93
N PHE A 470 31.69 -0.93 19.82
CA PHE A 470 32.58 0.11 19.30
C PHE A 470 33.08 -0.32 17.92
N TRP A 471 32.72 0.44 16.89
CA TRP A 471 32.96 0.08 15.50
C TRP A 471 34.01 0.98 14.84
N GLY A 472 35.26 0.86 15.26
CA GLY A 472 36.36 1.69 14.77
C GLY A 472 37.16 1.12 13.60
N LEU A 473 36.79 -0.04 13.03
CA LEU A 473 37.57 -0.67 11.95
C LEU A 473 37.60 0.15 10.66
N LYS A 474 36.48 0.79 10.30
CA LYS A 474 36.39 1.66 9.11
C LYS A 474 37.14 2.98 9.31
N GLN A 475 37.02 3.55 10.50
CA GLN A 475 37.73 4.74 10.93
C GLN A 475 37.92 4.66 12.45
N ALA A 476 39.16 4.76 12.91
CA ALA A 476 39.50 4.55 14.31
C ALA A 476 38.70 5.45 15.26
N ILE A 477 38.15 4.85 16.32
CA ILE A 477 37.58 5.58 17.44
C ILE A 477 38.74 6.01 18.33
N LYS A 478 38.80 7.29 18.72
CA LYS A 478 39.90 7.82 19.52
C LYS A 478 39.46 8.08 20.95
N ILE A 479 40.28 7.67 21.90
CA ILE A 479 40.07 7.93 23.33
C ILE A 479 41.34 8.55 23.91
N GLY A 480 41.19 9.71 24.57
CA GLY A 480 42.31 10.44 25.13
C GLY A 480 41.94 11.32 26.32
N PRO A 481 42.92 11.91 27.01
CA PRO A 481 42.68 12.94 28.01
C PRO A 481 42.22 14.24 27.35
N VAL A 482 41.49 15.07 28.11
CA VAL A 482 41.37 16.50 27.78
C VAL A 482 42.74 17.17 28.01
N ALA A 483 43.22 17.92 27.01
CA ALA A 483 44.40 18.79 27.09
C ALA A 483 45.65 18.15 27.74
N ASP A 484 46.00 16.93 27.32
CA ASP A 484 47.18 16.17 27.80
C ASP A 484 47.25 15.98 29.33
N ALA A 485 46.11 16.06 30.01
CA ALA A 485 46.08 15.90 31.46
C ALA A 485 46.54 14.51 31.90
N GLU A 486 47.38 14.45 32.94
CA GLU A 486 47.74 13.18 33.55
C GLU A 486 46.53 12.50 34.18
N ARG A 487 46.36 11.22 33.87
CA ARG A 487 45.23 10.40 34.36
C ARG A 487 45.72 9.28 35.27
N ARG A 488 44.86 8.91 36.22
CA ARG A 488 44.99 7.67 37.00
C ARG A 488 43.82 6.71 36.82
N ALA A 489 42.64 7.25 36.51
CA ALA A 489 41.43 6.45 36.34
C ALA A 489 41.45 5.65 35.02
N PRO A 490 40.74 4.51 34.96
CA PRO A 490 40.46 3.82 33.69
C PRO A 490 39.72 4.71 32.70
N TYR A 491 39.87 4.49 31.39
CA TYR A 491 38.91 5.06 30.43
C TYR A 491 37.61 4.27 30.48
N LEU A 492 37.68 2.97 30.17
CA LEU A 492 36.54 2.08 30.13
C LEU A 492 36.58 1.11 31.30
N ILE A 493 35.43 0.88 31.93
CA ILE A 493 35.22 -0.14 32.95
C ILE A 493 34.08 -1.04 32.49
N LEU A 494 34.36 -2.30 32.20
CA LEU A 494 33.37 -3.29 31.79
C LEU A 494 32.91 -4.09 33.02
N GLU A 495 31.63 -3.97 33.35
CA GLU A 495 30.96 -4.62 34.50
C GLU A 495 29.68 -5.31 34.02
N ASN A 496 29.76 -6.11 32.95
CA ASN A 496 28.59 -6.77 32.38
C ASN A 496 28.91 -8.18 31.88
N ASN A 497 27.91 -9.05 31.86
CA ASN A 497 27.98 -10.36 31.19
C ASN A 497 27.20 -10.36 29.86
N LYS A 498 27.03 -9.18 29.27
CA LYS A 498 26.28 -8.95 28.03
C LYS A 498 27.23 -8.87 26.83
N ALA A 499 26.67 -8.76 25.63
CA ALA A 499 27.47 -8.64 24.41
C ALA A 499 28.30 -7.35 24.47
N THR A 500 29.63 -7.50 24.44
CA THR A 500 30.57 -6.39 24.35
C THR A 500 31.59 -6.67 23.25
N GLN A 501 31.58 -5.85 22.20
CA GLN A 501 32.55 -5.91 21.10
C GLN A 501 33.21 -4.54 20.95
N ILE A 502 34.53 -4.50 21.04
CA ILE A 502 35.29 -3.27 20.89
C ILE A 502 36.33 -3.47 19.80
N SER A 503 36.14 -2.80 18.67
CA SER A 503 37.00 -2.96 17.50
C SER A 503 37.55 -1.63 17.02
N GLY A 504 38.83 -1.56 16.62
CA GLY A 504 39.41 -0.38 15.98
C GLY A 504 39.50 0.87 16.88
N VAL A 505 39.78 0.69 18.17
CA VAL A 505 39.86 1.79 19.14
C VAL A 505 41.32 2.15 19.43
N GLN A 506 41.65 3.42 19.34
CA GLN A 506 42.96 3.98 19.66
C GLN A 506 42.87 4.78 20.97
N MET A 507 43.58 4.32 21.99
CA MET A 507 43.66 4.95 23.31
C MET A 507 45.08 5.45 23.56
N HIS A 508 45.23 6.68 24.05
CA HIS A 508 46.54 7.21 24.42
C HIS A 508 46.52 7.87 25.81
N SER A 509 47.65 7.79 26.52
CA SER A 509 47.89 8.55 27.77
C SER A 509 46.87 8.28 28.89
N GLY A 510 46.36 7.04 28.97
CA GLY A 510 45.43 6.61 30.00
C GLY A 510 46.08 6.34 31.36
N GLY A 511 45.30 6.36 32.43
CA GLY A 511 45.74 5.79 33.71
C GLY A 511 45.77 4.26 33.58
N ILE A 512 44.57 3.71 33.39
CA ILE A 512 44.34 2.37 32.84
C ILE A 512 43.58 2.55 31.51
N GLY A 513 43.88 1.75 30.49
CA GLY A 513 43.12 1.79 29.24
C GLY A 513 41.71 1.22 29.46
N ILE A 514 41.63 -0.09 29.64
CA ILE A 514 40.37 -0.82 29.86
C ILE A 514 40.50 -1.67 31.14
N ALA A 515 39.56 -1.53 32.05
CA ALA A 515 39.37 -2.41 33.20
C ALA A 515 38.16 -3.34 32.96
N ILE A 516 38.34 -4.64 33.10
CA ILE A 516 37.33 -5.66 32.81
C ILE A 516 37.11 -6.48 34.06
N LYS A 517 35.94 -6.33 34.69
CA LYS A 517 35.61 -7.00 35.97
C LYS A 517 34.74 -8.24 35.79
N SER A 518 34.00 -8.31 34.69
CA SER A 518 33.14 -9.43 34.34
C SER A 518 32.89 -9.47 32.82
N GLY A 519 32.30 -10.56 32.35
CA GLY A 519 31.89 -10.71 30.95
C GLY A 519 32.87 -11.40 30.03
N GLN A 520 32.53 -11.41 28.75
CA GLN A 520 33.32 -12.07 27.70
C GLN A 520 33.59 -11.13 26.52
N PRO A 521 34.23 -9.96 26.75
CA PRO A 521 34.42 -8.99 25.69
C PRO A 521 35.42 -9.48 24.64
N LEU A 522 35.10 -9.20 23.38
CA LEU A 522 36.05 -9.29 22.27
C LEU A 522 36.67 -7.91 22.04
N LEU A 523 37.99 -7.82 22.23
CA LEU A 523 38.76 -6.62 21.89
C LEU A 523 39.61 -6.94 20.66
N GLU A 524 39.34 -6.24 19.56
CA GLU A 524 39.97 -6.49 18.26
C GLU A 524 40.57 -5.22 17.67
N ALA A 525 41.79 -5.30 17.13
CA ALA A 525 42.41 -4.17 16.43
C ALA A 525 42.40 -2.89 17.28
N ILE A 526 42.62 -3.03 18.59
CA ILE A 526 42.75 -1.89 19.50
C ILE A 526 44.22 -1.52 19.70
N GLU A 527 44.49 -0.23 19.85
CA GLU A 527 45.80 0.30 20.16
C GLU A 527 45.71 1.03 21.51
N ILE A 528 46.54 0.64 22.48
CA ILE A 528 46.64 1.34 23.78
C ILE A 528 48.09 1.74 23.98
N ILE A 529 48.34 3.05 23.97
CA ILE A 529 49.68 3.64 23.95
C ILE A 529 49.90 4.53 25.18
N GLY A 530 51.02 4.33 25.89
CA GLY A 530 51.48 5.23 26.94
C GLY A 530 50.60 5.21 28.19
N SER A 531 50.13 4.05 28.61
CA SER A 531 49.35 3.92 29.84
C SER A 531 50.23 4.15 31.08
N LYS A 532 49.78 5.02 32.00
CA LYS A 532 50.51 5.34 33.23
C LYS A 532 50.65 4.15 34.17
N PHE A 533 49.70 3.21 34.15
CA PHE A 533 49.77 1.98 34.92
C PHE A 533 49.68 0.76 34.01
N THR A 534 48.47 0.34 33.66
CA THR A 534 48.20 -0.90 32.91
C THR A 534 47.32 -0.60 31.71
N ALA A 535 47.66 -1.10 30.53
CA ALA A 535 46.79 -0.91 29.35
C ALA A 535 45.48 -1.69 29.47
N VAL A 536 45.54 -2.98 29.82
CA VAL A 536 44.36 -3.83 30.02
C VAL A 536 44.43 -4.55 31.37
N MET A 537 43.42 -4.34 32.21
CA MET A 537 43.30 -4.97 33.53
C MET A 537 42.07 -5.89 33.53
N ILE A 538 42.26 -7.16 33.89
CA ILE A 538 41.23 -8.21 33.85
C ILE A 538 41.15 -8.88 35.22
N GLU A 539 39.99 -8.83 35.84
CA GLU A 539 39.77 -9.29 37.22
C GLU A 539 38.49 -10.13 37.33
N GLY A 540 38.25 -10.72 38.51
CA GLY A 540 37.02 -11.47 38.78
C GLY A 540 36.91 -12.77 37.96
N GLU A 541 35.81 -12.93 37.23
CA GLU A 541 35.49 -14.11 36.42
C GLU A 541 35.44 -13.81 34.90
N ALA A 542 36.02 -12.68 34.47
CA ALA A 542 35.99 -12.27 33.07
C ALA A 542 36.73 -13.26 32.15
N ASN A 543 36.25 -13.44 30.92
CA ASN A 543 36.86 -14.29 29.90
C ASN A 543 37.11 -13.49 28.61
N VAL A 544 38.31 -12.92 28.50
CA VAL A 544 38.62 -11.88 27.51
C VAL A 544 39.39 -12.46 26.34
N THR A 545 39.06 -12.00 25.12
CA THR A 545 39.87 -12.24 23.92
C THR A 545 40.48 -10.94 23.41
N LEU A 546 41.81 -10.92 23.26
CA LEU A 546 42.56 -9.88 22.58
C LEU A 546 43.07 -10.42 21.23
N ARG A 547 42.74 -9.74 20.13
CA ARG A 547 43.19 -10.12 18.78
C ARG A 547 43.62 -8.90 17.96
N HIS A 548 44.74 -9.00 17.24
CA HIS A 548 45.26 -7.91 16.39
C HIS A 548 45.52 -6.59 17.15
N CYS A 549 45.80 -6.65 18.45
CA CYS A 549 45.95 -5.47 19.29
C CYS A 549 47.41 -4.99 19.37
N LEU A 550 47.60 -3.69 19.61
CA LEU A 550 48.87 -3.08 19.99
C LEU A 550 48.81 -2.59 21.44
N ILE A 551 49.72 -3.08 22.28
CA ILE A 551 49.89 -2.61 23.66
C ILE A 551 51.30 -2.08 23.83
N ASP A 552 51.44 -0.76 23.98
CA ASP A 552 52.71 -0.06 23.90
C ASP A 552 52.94 0.90 25.08
N GLY A 553 54.07 0.79 25.76
CA GLY A 553 54.54 1.84 26.67
C GLY A 553 53.80 1.95 28.01
N SER A 554 53.32 0.84 28.59
CA SER A 554 52.73 0.83 29.94
C SER A 554 53.79 0.80 31.04
N ASN A 555 53.61 1.57 32.12
CA ASN A 555 54.62 1.72 33.20
C ASN A 555 54.44 0.78 34.41
N THR A 556 53.52 -0.19 34.36
CA THR A 556 53.43 -1.27 35.37
C THR A 556 53.32 -2.64 34.72
N SER A 557 52.35 -2.81 33.82
CA SER A 557 52.28 -3.99 32.96
C SER A 557 51.50 -3.65 31.69
N GLY A 558 51.77 -4.31 30.58
CA GLY A 558 50.88 -4.21 29.41
C GLY A 558 49.49 -4.77 29.73
N VAL A 559 49.46 -5.99 30.25
CA VAL A 559 48.22 -6.67 30.68
C VAL A 559 48.36 -7.22 32.10
N VAL A 560 47.32 -7.07 32.92
CA VAL A 560 47.22 -7.71 34.24
C VAL A 560 45.98 -8.60 34.26
N VAL A 561 46.14 -9.84 34.71
CA VAL A 561 45.04 -10.81 34.87
C VAL A 561 45.05 -11.34 36.30
N SER A 562 43.95 -11.24 37.04
CA SER A 562 43.84 -11.70 38.43
C SER A 562 42.65 -12.63 38.67
N ASP A 563 42.57 -13.17 39.90
CA ASP A 563 41.45 -13.96 40.41
C ASP A 563 41.17 -15.24 39.59
N PHE A 564 39.99 -15.33 39.01
CA PHE A 564 39.53 -16.42 38.15
C PHE A 564 39.35 -15.97 36.70
N ALA A 565 39.95 -14.83 36.33
CA ALA A 565 39.84 -14.31 34.97
C ALA A 565 40.64 -15.16 33.98
N LYS A 566 40.17 -15.19 32.74
CA LYS A 566 40.78 -15.90 31.61
C LYS A 566 41.12 -14.89 30.53
N LEU A 567 42.29 -15.07 29.93
CA LEU A 567 42.75 -14.28 28.80
C LEU A 567 43.20 -15.23 27.68
N LYS A 568 42.68 -14.99 26.48
CA LYS A 568 43.26 -15.45 25.23
C LYS A 568 43.83 -14.23 24.49
N VAL A 569 45.12 -14.26 24.16
CA VAL A 569 45.78 -13.18 23.42
C VAL A 569 46.53 -13.76 22.23
N ASN A 570 46.16 -13.36 21.03
CA ASN A 570 46.76 -13.85 19.79
C ASN A 570 46.90 -12.74 18.75
N ASP A 571 47.90 -12.87 17.88
CA ASP A 571 48.18 -11.92 16.79
C ASP A 571 48.34 -10.47 17.28
N CYS A 572 48.78 -10.27 18.53
CA CYS A 572 48.98 -8.97 19.14
C CYS A 572 50.47 -8.57 19.12
N THR A 573 50.73 -7.27 19.13
CA THR A 573 52.06 -6.69 19.35
C THR A 573 52.11 -6.08 20.74
N ILE A 574 52.97 -6.59 21.60
CA ILE A 574 53.12 -6.13 22.98
C ILE A 574 54.55 -5.63 23.16
N ARG A 575 54.72 -4.32 23.35
CA ARG A 575 56.05 -3.70 23.37
C ARG A 575 56.23 -2.56 24.36
N ASN A 576 57.48 -2.29 24.72
CA ASN A 576 57.90 -1.18 25.60
C ASN A 576 57.16 -1.09 26.95
N ASN A 577 56.56 -2.21 27.41
CA ASN A 577 55.89 -2.24 28.71
C ASN A 577 56.90 -2.64 29.80
N PHE A 578 56.85 -1.95 30.94
CA PHE A 578 57.80 -2.13 32.02
C PHE A 578 57.11 -2.14 33.39
N PRO A 579 57.50 -3.03 34.33
CA PRO A 579 58.45 -4.13 34.15
C PRO A 579 57.90 -5.32 33.33
N PHE A 580 56.58 -5.46 33.19
CA PHE A 580 55.97 -6.64 32.57
C PHE A 580 55.22 -6.33 31.27
N HIS A 581 55.28 -7.26 30.31
CA HIS A 581 54.35 -7.32 29.20
C HIS A 581 53.01 -7.88 29.64
N ILE A 582 53.03 -9.01 30.37
CA ILE A 582 51.84 -9.62 30.97
C ILE A 582 52.19 -10.07 32.39
N GLN A 583 51.29 -9.74 33.33
CA GLN A 583 51.30 -10.25 34.68
C GLN A 583 50.03 -11.09 34.90
N ASN A 584 50.24 -12.39 35.06
CA ASN A 584 49.21 -13.37 35.37
C ASN A 584 49.23 -13.77 36.85
N ALA A 585 48.28 -13.24 37.61
CA ALA A 585 47.95 -13.64 38.97
C ALA A 585 46.65 -14.47 39.04
N SER A 586 46.09 -14.88 37.90
CA SER A 586 44.91 -15.75 37.83
C SER A 586 45.25 -17.21 38.13
N SER A 587 44.22 -17.96 38.52
CA SER A 587 44.28 -19.42 38.66
C SER A 587 44.50 -20.16 37.33
N TYR A 588 44.22 -19.52 36.18
CA TYR A 588 44.31 -20.11 34.86
C TYR A 588 45.61 -19.74 34.13
N GLU A 589 46.13 -20.67 33.33
CA GLU A 589 47.23 -20.38 32.40
C GLU A 589 46.72 -19.53 31.23
N ILE A 590 47.52 -18.53 30.82
CA ILE A 590 47.22 -17.67 29.66
C ILE A 590 47.87 -18.28 28.43
N ASP A 591 47.09 -18.46 27.37
CA ASP A 591 47.59 -18.74 26.04
C ASP A 591 47.94 -17.43 25.33
N ALA A 592 49.23 -17.20 25.15
CA ALA A 592 49.81 -16.03 24.50
C ALA A 592 50.67 -16.44 23.28
N THR A 593 50.32 -17.54 22.62
CA THR A 593 50.95 -17.97 21.37
C THR A 593 50.61 -17.04 20.20
N GLY A 594 51.51 -16.94 19.22
CA GLY A 594 51.30 -16.14 18.01
C GLY A 594 51.37 -14.62 18.20
N ASN A 595 51.97 -14.14 19.31
CA ASN A 595 52.17 -12.71 19.56
C ASN A 595 53.59 -12.25 19.23
N THR A 596 53.74 -10.97 18.93
CA THR A 596 55.04 -10.30 18.73
C THR A 596 55.40 -9.48 19.98
N TRP A 597 56.64 -9.61 20.44
CA TRP A 597 57.11 -9.06 21.72
C TRP A 597 58.34 -8.18 21.51
N ASP A 598 58.36 -7.00 22.15
CA ASP A 598 59.56 -6.15 22.21
C ASP A 598 59.69 -5.43 23.57
N PRO A 599 60.65 -5.79 24.44
CA PRO A 599 61.65 -6.84 24.26
C PRO A 599 61.05 -8.25 24.14
N ALA A 600 61.82 -9.20 23.62
CA ALA A 600 61.38 -10.59 23.49
C ALA A 600 60.83 -11.17 24.81
N ALA A 601 59.79 -11.99 24.71
CA ALA A 601 59.17 -12.65 25.85
C ALA A 601 60.18 -13.46 26.67
N SER A 602 60.22 -13.24 27.98
CA SER A 602 61.11 -13.95 28.91
C SER A 602 60.55 -13.94 30.34
N ALA A 603 61.15 -14.72 31.23
CA ALA A 603 60.74 -14.77 32.63
C ALA A 603 60.90 -13.43 33.39
N THR A 604 61.61 -12.43 32.82
CA THR A 604 61.75 -11.12 33.45
C THR A 604 60.63 -10.15 33.09
N ASN A 605 59.97 -10.34 31.94
CA ASN A 605 58.88 -9.48 31.47
C ASN A 605 57.52 -10.20 31.38
N LEU A 606 57.48 -11.51 31.61
CA LEU A 606 56.25 -12.29 31.80
C LEU A 606 56.22 -12.86 33.21
N LEU A 607 55.21 -12.49 33.99
CA LEU A 607 55.04 -12.95 35.37
C LEU A 607 53.83 -13.89 35.45
N GLY A 608 54.02 -15.11 35.96
CA GLY A 608 52.96 -16.11 36.17
C GLY A 608 52.89 -17.20 35.10
N LYS A 609 51.80 -17.99 35.09
CA LYS A 609 51.62 -19.11 34.16
C LYS A 609 51.18 -18.62 32.78
N ILE A 610 52.12 -18.50 31.84
CA ILE A 610 51.89 -17.95 30.50
C ILE A 610 52.60 -18.82 29.47
N ARG A 611 51.88 -19.31 28.47
CA ARG A 611 52.42 -20.07 27.33
C ARG A 611 52.61 -19.14 26.13
N THR A 612 53.81 -19.11 25.57
CA THR A 612 54.18 -18.25 24.43
C THR A 612 54.61 -19.03 23.19
N GLU A 613 54.86 -20.33 23.31
CA GLU A 613 55.27 -21.26 22.25
C GLU A 613 54.38 -22.51 22.23
#